data_AF-A0A498CTY6-F1
#
_entry.id   AF-A0A498CTY6-F1
#
_cell.length_a   1.000
_cell.length_b   1.000
_cell.length_c   1.000
_cell.angle_alpha   90.00
_cell.angle_beta   90.00
_cell.angle_gamma   90.00
#
_symmetry.space_group_name_H-M   'P 1'
#
loop_
_entity.id
_entity.type
_entity.pdbx_description
1 polymer ?
#
loop_
_entity_poly.entity_id
_entity_poly.type
_entity_poly.pdbx_seq_one_letter_code
_entity_poly.pdbx_strand_id
1 'polypeptide(L)'
;MPRLVISLTDSKIKSAISMQKKSFEKNIKLSDGGGLYLLLDRKGGAYWRFDYIRPISKKRATIAIGIYPSCTLARARAKRSEFRELLAQNIDPAIQKQDKQSQCRNNSFR
;
A
#
# COMPACT_ATOMS: atom_id res chain seq x y z
N MET A 1 -25.04 0.75 13.02
CA MET A 1 -24.00 -0.26 13.32
C MET A 1 -22.69 0.18 12.64
N PRO A 2 -21.60 0.44 13.37
CA PRO A 2 -20.30 0.68 12.74
C PRO A 2 -19.82 -0.59 12.02
N ARG A 3 -19.41 -0.49 10.75
CA ARG A 3 -18.84 -1.65 10.04
C ARG A 3 -17.48 -1.98 10.66
N LEU A 4 -17.35 -3.19 11.21
CA LEU A 4 -16.07 -3.72 11.65
C LEU A 4 -15.15 -3.87 10.45
N VAL A 5 -14.05 -3.12 10.42
CA VAL A 5 -13.04 -3.25 9.37
C VAL A 5 -12.21 -4.49 9.69
N ILE A 6 -12.40 -5.55 8.91
CA ILE A 6 -11.64 -6.79 9.06
C ILE A 6 -10.21 -6.53 8.58
N SER A 7 -9.26 -6.48 9.52
CA SER A 7 -7.84 -6.35 9.22
C SER A 7 -7.33 -7.58 8.46
N LEU A 8 -6.34 -7.41 7.59
CA LEU A 8 -5.70 -8.54 6.92
C LEU A 8 -4.85 -9.36 7.88
N THR A 9 -4.73 -10.64 7.56
CA THR A 9 -3.78 -11.58 8.17
C THR A 9 -2.88 -12.12 7.08
N ASP A 10 -1.65 -12.50 7.42
CA ASP A 10 -0.68 -13.02 6.44
C ASP A 10 -1.20 -14.29 5.75
N SER A 11 -1.90 -15.16 6.48
CA SER A 11 -2.56 -16.34 5.94
C SER A 11 -3.62 -15.99 4.88
N LYS A 12 -4.42 -14.95 5.12
CA LYS A 12 -5.43 -14.47 4.17
C LYS A 12 -4.78 -13.87 2.91
N ILE A 13 -3.66 -13.17 3.07
CA ILE A 13 -2.87 -12.62 1.96
C ILE A 13 -2.32 -13.76 1.09
N LYS A 14 -1.68 -14.76 1.69
CA LYS A 14 -1.12 -15.91 0.97
C LYS A 14 -2.20 -16.69 0.21
N SER A 15 -3.34 -16.95 0.86
CA SER A 15 -4.49 -17.60 0.23
C SER A 15 -4.99 -16.80 -0.98
N ALA A 16 -5.18 -15.48 -0.83
CA ALA A 16 -5.62 -14.63 -1.93
C ALA A 16 -4.62 -14.56 -3.09
N ILE A 17 -3.32 -14.53 -2.82
CA ILE A 17 -2.28 -14.62 -3.85
C ILE A 17 -2.36 -15.95 -4.58
N SER A 18 -2.53 -17.07 -3.86
CA SER A 18 -2.67 -18.38 -4.48
C SER A 18 -3.92 -18.48 -5.36
N MET A 19 -5.05 -17.90 -4.93
CA MET A 19 -6.27 -17.85 -5.74
C MET A 19 -6.07 -16.98 -6.98
N GLN A 20 -5.44 -15.82 -6.84
CA GLN A 20 -5.16 -14.92 -7.95
C GLN A 20 -4.28 -15.59 -9.01
N LYS A 21 -3.27 -16.37 -8.59
CA LYS A 21 -2.39 -17.12 -9.49
C LYS A 21 -3.11 -18.18 -10.34
N LYS A 22 -4.33 -18.58 -9.97
CA LYS A 22 -5.10 -19.59 -10.70
C LYS A 22 -5.95 -19.00 -11.84
N SER A 23 -6.38 -17.74 -11.72
CA SER A 23 -7.36 -17.15 -12.66
C SER A 23 -6.83 -15.89 -13.34
N PHE A 24 -5.97 -15.08 -12.71
CA PHE A 24 -5.38 -13.84 -13.27
C PHE A 24 -6.34 -12.86 -13.98
N GLU A 25 -7.66 -13.02 -13.82
CA GLU A 25 -8.68 -12.31 -14.61
C GLU A 25 -8.75 -10.82 -14.30
N LYS A 26 -8.58 -10.45 -13.02
CA LYS A 26 -8.82 -9.07 -12.55
C LYS A 26 -7.91 -8.67 -11.41
N ASN A 27 -7.77 -7.36 -11.21
CA ASN A 27 -7.06 -6.81 -10.07
C ASN A 27 -7.91 -6.99 -8.81
N ILE A 28 -7.32 -7.51 -7.74
CA ILE A 28 -7.99 -7.71 -6.45
C ILE A 28 -7.44 -6.71 -5.44
N LYS A 29 -8.33 -5.97 -4.80
CA LYS A 29 -8.00 -5.06 -3.70
C LYS A 29 -8.35 -5.72 -2.37
N LEU A 30 -7.35 -5.98 -1.54
CA LEU A 30 -7.50 -6.51 -0.20
C LEU A 30 -7.29 -5.38 0.81
N SER A 31 -8.34 -4.91 1.45
CA SER A 31 -8.26 -3.80 2.42
C SER A 31 -7.76 -4.31 3.77
N ASP A 32 -6.76 -3.63 4.36
CA ASP A 32 -6.32 -3.81 5.75
C ASP A 32 -6.96 -2.79 6.70
N GLY A 33 -7.52 -1.72 6.16
CA GLY A 33 -8.16 -0.65 6.91
C GLY A 33 -7.32 0.60 7.08
N GLY A 34 -8.01 1.71 7.38
CA GLY A 34 -7.41 3.02 7.55
C GLY A 34 -6.69 3.52 6.30
N GLY A 35 -7.14 3.17 5.10
CA GLY A 35 -6.55 3.57 3.81
C GLY A 35 -5.52 2.60 3.24
N LEU A 36 -5.02 1.62 4.02
CA LEU A 36 -4.05 0.62 3.57
C LEU A 36 -4.75 -0.57 2.90
N TYR A 37 -4.18 -1.02 1.78
CA TYR A 37 -4.61 -2.22 1.08
C TYR A 37 -3.46 -2.88 0.30
N LEU A 38 -3.62 -4.16 0.04
CA LEU A 38 -2.79 -4.90 -0.91
C LEU A 38 -3.53 -4.97 -2.25
N LEU A 39 -2.87 -4.54 -3.31
CA LEU A 39 -3.32 -4.68 -4.69
C LEU A 39 -2.65 -5.90 -5.30
N LEU A 40 -3.43 -6.92 -5.62
CA LEU A 40 -2.99 -8.05 -6.43
C LEU A 40 -3.30 -7.74 -7.90
N ASP A 41 -2.26 -7.66 -8.72
CA ASP A 41 -2.37 -7.37 -10.14
C ASP A 41 -2.65 -8.64 -10.95
N ARG A 42 -3.18 -8.48 -12.17
CA ARG A 42 -3.37 -9.58 -13.15
C ARG A 42 -2.05 -10.26 -13.51
N LYS A 43 -0.92 -9.55 -13.41
CA LYS A 43 0.42 -10.10 -13.65
C LYS A 43 0.98 -10.88 -12.45
N GLY A 44 0.22 -11.02 -11.36
CA GLY A 44 0.66 -11.73 -10.14
C GLY A 44 1.51 -10.91 -9.18
N GLY A 45 1.70 -9.61 -9.45
CA GLY A 45 2.36 -8.69 -8.51
C GLY A 45 1.47 -8.34 -7.33
N ALA A 46 2.06 -8.21 -6.13
CA ALA A 46 1.35 -7.86 -4.90
C ALA A 46 1.91 -6.55 -4.32
N TYR A 47 1.14 -5.47 -4.40
CA TYR A 47 1.59 -4.12 -4.08
C TYR A 47 0.86 -3.53 -2.88
N TRP A 48 1.61 -3.13 -1.86
CA TRP A 48 1.06 -2.34 -0.76
C TRP A 48 0.82 -0.91 -1.21
N ARG A 49 -0.42 -0.45 -1.06
CA ARG A 49 -0.85 0.90 -1.41
C ARG A 49 -1.64 1.52 -0.27
N PHE A 50 -1.56 2.84 -0.17
CA PHE A 50 -2.24 3.63 0.83
C PHE A 50 -3.01 4.77 0.15
N ASP A 51 -4.32 4.75 0.28
CA ASP A 51 -5.20 5.82 -0.20
C ASP A 51 -5.35 6.87 0.89
N TYR A 52 -5.15 8.13 0.53
CA TYR A 52 -5.22 9.27 1.44
C TYR A 52 -5.78 10.51 0.75
N ILE A 53 -6.02 11.57 1.52
CA ILE A 53 -6.42 12.88 1.01
C ILE A 53 -5.24 13.83 1.23
N ARG A 54 -4.82 14.51 0.17
CA ARG A 54 -3.72 15.48 0.26
C ARG A 54 -4.13 16.65 1.17
N PRO A 55 -3.26 17.08 2.10
CA PRO A 55 -3.63 18.11 3.07
C PRO A 55 -3.89 19.46 2.40
N ILE A 56 -3.12 19.81 1.36
CA ILE A 56 -3.19 21.08 0.63
C ILE A 56 -4.32 21.06 -0.41
N SER A 57 -4.26 20.16 -1.39
CA SER A 57 -5.21 20.17 -2.52
C SER A 57 -6.55 19.51 -2.23
N LYS A 58 -6.71 18.84 -1.08
CA LYS A 58 -7.89 18.07 -0.67
C LYS A 58 -8.33 17.00 -1.69
N LYS A 59 -7.48 16.65 -2.65
CA LYS A 59 -7.73 15.60 -3.64
C LYS A 59 -7.34 14.23 -3.10
N ARG A 60 -8.06 13.19 -3.52
CA ARG A 60 -7.70 11.80 -3.24
C ARG A 60 -6.41 11.44 -3.97
N ALA A 61 -5.50 10.78 -3.26
CA ALA A 61 -4.23 10.31 -3.78
C ALA A 61 -3.94 8.90 -3.27
N THR A 62 -3.10 8.18 -4.00
CA THR A 62 -2.64 6.86 -3.63
C THR A 62 -1.12 6.85 -3.63
N ILE A 63 -0.51 6.39 -2.54
CA ILE A 63 0.93 6.21 -2.45
C ILE A 63 1.26 4.71 -2.41
N ALA A 64 2.30 4.31 -3.13
CA ALA A 64 2.83 2.96 -3.06
C ALA A 64 3.76 2.84 -1.85
N ILE A 65 3.55 1.84 -0.99
CA ILE A 65 4.43 1.57 0.16
C ILE A 65 5.56 0.62 -0.24
N GLY A 66 5.23 -0.45 -0.97
CA GLY A 66 6.19 -1.49 -1.35
C GLY A 66 5.53 -2.70 -1.98
N ILE A 67 6.31 -3.77 -2.16
CA ILE A 67 5.87 -5.02 -2.80
C ILE A 67 5.94 -6.15 -1.76
N TYR A 68 4.91 -7.00 -1.69
CA TYR A 68 4.94 -8.21 -0.87
C TYR A 68 5.67 -9.34 -1.63
N PRO A 69 6.52 -10.17 -0.99
CA PRO A 69 6.76 -10.29 0.44
C PRO A 69 7.89 -9.40 1.00
N SER A 70 8.65 -8.69 0.14
CA SER A 70 9.76 -7.83 0.57
C SER A 70 9.34 -6.81 1.65
N CYS A 71 8.15 -6.23 1.50
CA CYS A 71 7.49 -5.46 2.54
C CYS A 71 6.39 -6.32 3.18
N THR A 72 6.59 -6.66 4.45
CA THR A 72 5.64 -7.46 5.24
C THR A 72 4.42 -6.63 5.66
N LEU A 73 3.34 -7.29 6.05
CA LEU A 73 2.13 -6.62 6.55
C LEU A 73 2.42 -5.70 7.74
N ALA A 74 3.27 -6.15 8.68
CA ALA A 74 3.67 -5.34 9.84
C ALA A 74 4.39 -4.05 9.41
N ARG A 75 5.32 -4.15 8.45
CA ARG A 75 6.05 -3.00 7.93
C ARG A 75 5.15 -2.06 7.14
N ALA A 76 4.19 -2.59 6.39
CA ALA A 76 3.17 -1.79 5.71
C ALA A 76 2.27 -1.02 6.70
N ARG A 77 1.89 -1.65 7.82
CA ARG A 77 1.14 -1.00 8.91
C ARG A 77 1.95 0.08 9.61
N ALA A 78 3.22 -0.14 9.88
CA ALA A 78 4.11 0.88 10.45
C ALA A 78 4.20 2.10 9.53
N LYS A 79 4.44 1.89 8.22
CA LYS A 79 4.45 2.96 7.22
C LYS A 79 3.13 3.72 7.11
N ARG A 80 2.00 3.01 7.23
CA ARG A 80 0.68 3.65 7.30
C ARG A 80 0.58 4.61 8.49
N SER A 81 1.04 4.20 9.67
CA SER A 81 1.03 5.06 10.86
C SER A 81 1.91 6.30 10.65
N GLU A 82 3.13 6.12 10.15
CA GLU A 82 4.04 7.24 9.80
C GLU A 82 3.36 8.23 8.82
N PHE A 83 2.73 7.73 7.76
CA PHE A 83 2.04 8.58 6.79
C PHE A 83 0.84 9.32 7.39
N ARG A 84 0.13 8.72 8.34
CA ARG A 84 -0.98 9.39 9.03
C ARG A 84 -0.48 10.48 9.96
N GLU A 85 0.65 10.28 10.63
CA GLU A 85 1.28 11.31 11.47
C GLU A 85 1.71 12.51 10.62
N LEU A 86 2.32 12.27 9.46
CA LEU A 86 2.67 13.34 8.51
C LEU A 86 1.43 14.10 8.03
N LEU A 87 0.35 13.40 7.70
CA LEU A 87 -0.90 14.03 7.29
C LEU A 87 -1.53 14.85 8.43
N ALA A 88 -1.39 14.42 9.68
CA ALA A 88 -1.83 15.19 10.84
C ALA A 88 -1.02 16.49 11.01
N GLN A 89 0.25 16.49 10.59
CA GLN A 89 1.11 17.67 10.50
C GLN A 89 0.88 18.51 9.23
N ASN A 90 -0.11 18.16 8.40
CA ASN A 90 -0.37 18.75 7.08
C ASN A 90 0.78 18.60 6.06
N ILE A 91 1.64 17.59 6.25
CA ILE A 91 2.74 17.25 5.34
C ILE A 91 2.28 16.17 4.36
N ASP A 92 2.56 16.35 3.06
CA ASP A 92 2.19 15.37 2.04
C ASP A 92 3.21 14.21 1.96
N PRO A 93 2.84 12.96 2.30
CA PRO A 93 3.75 11.82 2.32
C PRO A 93 4.29 11.43 0.94
N ALA A 94 3.66 11.86 -0.17
CA ALA A 94 4.17 11.58 -1.51
C ALA A 94 5.51 12.29 -1.79
N ILE A 95 5.69 13.50 -1.24
CA ILE A 95 6.89 14.31 -1.43
C ILE A 95 8.08 13.64 -0.72
N GLN A 96 7.86 13.24 0.54
CA GLN A 96 8.90 12.63 1.37
C GLN A 96 9.34 11.25 0.88
N LYS A 97 8.46 10.51 0.18
CA LYS A 97 8.84 9.26 -0.48
C LYS A 97 9.70 9.52 -1.72
N GLN A 98 9.40 10.56 -2.50
CA GLN A 98 10.20 10.94 -3.65
C GLN A 98 11.63 11.24 -3.22
N ASP A 99 11.85 11.97 -2.14
CA ASP A 99 13.21 12.30 -1.66
C ASP A 99 14.04 11.05 -1.31
N LYS A 100 13.42 10.07 -0.63
CA LYS A 100 14.08 8.78 -0.33
C LYS A 100 14.29 7.90 -1.56
N GLN A 101 13.39 7.96 -2.53
CA GLN A 101 13.48 7.15 -3.74
C GLN A 101 14.45 7.74 -4.76
N SER A 102 14.61 9.07 -4.81
CA SER A 102 15.64 9.79 -5.58
C SER A 102 17.05 9.44 -5.09
N GLN A 103 17.24 9.23 -3.79
CA GLN A 103 18.52 8.75 -3.24
C GLN A 103 18.84 7.30 -3.62
N CYS A 104 17.83 6.43 -3.80
CA CYS A 104 18.05 5.03 -4.17
C CYS A 104 17.97 4.77 -5.69
N ARG A 105 17.63 5.76 -6.52
CA ARG A 105 17.57 5.62 -7.98
C ARG A 105 18.94 5.82 -8.65
N ASN A 106 20.01 5.37 -7.97
CA ASN A 106 21.31 5.09 -8.57
C ASN A 106 21.52 3.57 -8.58
N ASN A 107 20.69 2.82 -9.31
CA ASN A 107 21.13 1.57 -9.95
C ASN A 107 20.03 0.88 -10.77
N SER A 108 20.44 0.51 -11.99
CA SER A 108 19.87 -0.50 -12.90
C SER A 108 18.45 -0.27 -13.41
N PHE A 109 18.30 -0.04 -14.73
CA PHE A 109 18.21 -1.12 -15.72
C PHE A 109 18.71 -0.59 -17.08
N ARG A 110 19.70 -1.28 -17.66
CA ARG A 110 20.12 -1.20 -19.07
C ARG A 110 19.37 -2.27 -19.85
#